data_AF-A0A3N5N7T0-F1
#
_entry.id   AF-A0A3N5N7T0-F1
#
_cell.length_a   1.000
_cell.length_b   1.000
_cell.length_c   1.000
_cell.angle_alpha   90.00
_cell.angle_beta   90.00
_cell.angle_gamma   90.00
#
_symmetry.space_group_name_H-M   'P 1'
#
loop_
_entity.id
_entity.type
_entity.pdbx_description
1 polymer ?
#
loop_
_entity_poly.entity_id
_entity_poly.type
_entity_poly.pdbx_seq_one_letter_code
_entity_poly.pdbx_strand_id
1 'polypeptide(L)'
;MVEKNGPSSNVGWRFAAGVVLIVGGYIAWTFIPVVVATDLSTGAKSALTALLGATPFMTKIVAVAIMGKPAYDLFKRTVLKSLRVRASS
;
A
#
# COMPACT_ATOMS: atom_id res chain seq x y z
N MET A 1 -11.89 -38.87 -1.90
CA MET A 1 -11.07 -37.92 -2.68
C MET A 1 -11.19 -36.58 -1.97
N VAL A 2 -10.18 -36.17 -1.21
CA VAL A 2 -10.19 -34.90 -0.48
C VAL A 2 -9.81 -33.80 -1.47
N GLU A 3 -10.80 -33.03 -1.91
CA GLU A 3 -10.58 -31.84 -2.71
C GLU A 3 -9.85 -30.82 -1.83
N LYS A 4 -8.53 -30.75 -2.03
CA LYS A 4 -7.67 -29.74 -1.40
C LYS A 4 -7.97 -28.41 -2.06
N ASN A 5 -9.05 -27.76 -1.61
CA ASN A 5 -9.35 -26.37 -1.92
C ASN A 5 -8.10 -25.55 -1.55
N GLY A 6 -7.36 -25.09 -2.56
CA GLY A 6 -6.16 -24.30 -2.39
C GLY A 6 -6.43 -23.06 -1.51
N PRO A 7 -5.41 -22.52 -0.83
CA PRO A 7 -5.58 -21.46 0.15
C PRO A 7 -6.36 -20.29 -0.46
N SER A 8 -7.60 -20.12 0.01
CA SER A 8 -8.49 -18.95 -0.11
C SER A 8 -7.95 -17.80 -1.01
N SER A 9 -8.03 -18.01 -2.32
CA SER A 9 -7.56 -17.10 -3.37
C SER A 9 -8.12 -15.67 -3.27
N ASN A 10 -9.28 -15.51 -2.62
CA ASN A 10 -9.94 -14.22 -2.42
C ASN A 10 -9.22 -13.26 -1.45
N VAL A 11 -8.37 -13.76 -0.55
CA VAL A 11 -7.65 -12.92 0.42
C VAL A 11 -6.31 -12.43 -0.15
N GLY A 12 -5.64 -13.26 -0.96
CA GLY A 12 -4.31 -12.95 -1.50
C GLY A 12 -4.29 -11.74 -2.43
N TRP A 13 -5.25 -11.62 -3.33
CA TRP A 13 -5.25 -10.53 -4.33
C TRP A 13 -5.58 -9.17 -3.71
N ARG A 14 -6.47 -9.12 -2.70
CA ARG A 14 -6.83 -7.88 -1.99
C ARG A 14 -5.65 -7.33 -1.19
N PHE A 15 -4.91 -8.22 -0.54
CA PHE A 15 -3.68 -7.87 0.14
C PHE A 15 -2.61 -7.38 -0.84
N ALA A 16 -2.38 -8.09 -1.93
CA ALA A 16 -1.44 -7.68 -2.98
C ALA A 16 -1.81 -6.30 -3.57
N ALA A 17 -3.10 -6.07 -3.87
CA ALA A 17 -3.59 -4.78 -4.36
C ALA A 17 -3.32 -3.64 -3.38
N GLY A 18 -3.57 -3.84 -2.09
CA GLY A 18 -3.28 -2.82 -1.08
C GLY A 18 -1.79 -2.54 -0.91
N VAL A 19 -0.92 -3.56 -1.00
CA VAL A 19 0.54 -3.37 -0.99
C VAL A 19 0.98 -2.57 -2.22
N VAL A 20 0.49 -2.93 -3.42
CA VAL A 20 0.79 -2.19 -4.66
C VAL A 20 0.35 -0.74 -4.57
N LEU A 21 -0.82 -0.45 -4.00
CA LEU A 21 -1.28 0.93 -3.78
C LEU A 21 -0.34 1.71 -2.87
N ILE A 22 0.06 1.13 -1.73
CA ILE A 22 0.96 1.80 -0.80
C ILE A 22 2.31 2.08 -1.48
N VAL A 23 2.90 1.07 -2.12
CA VAL A 23 4.18 1.20 -2.83
C VAL A 23 4.08 2.23 -3.96
N GLY A 24 3.03 2.16 -4.77
CA GLY A 24 2.76 3.13 -5.85
C GLY A 24 2.61 4.56 -5.33
N GLY A 25 2.00 4.75 -4.15
CA GLY A 25 1.89 6.06 -3.53
C GLY A 25 3.23 6.64 -3.07
N TYR A 26 4.16 5.82 -2.61
CA TYR A 26 5.53 6.27 -2.32
C TYR A 26 6.35 6.54 -3.58
N ILE A 27 6.13 5.77 -4.65
CA ILE A 27 6.73 6.04 -5.96
C ILE A 27 6.25 7.42 -6.47
N ALA A 28 4.98 7.79 -6.27
CA ALA A 28 4.50 9.11 -6.67
C ALA A 28 5.28 10.28 -6.03
N TRP A 29 5.80 10.12 -4.80
CA TRP A 29 6.66 11.15 -4.19
C TRP A 29 7.99 11.34 -4.92
N THR A 30 8.56 10.30 -5.54
CA THR A 30 9.81 10.44 -6.30
C THR A 30 9.62 11.20 -7.61
N PHE A 31 8.37 11.40 -8.06
CA PHE A 31 8.04 12.21 -9.24
C PHE A 31 7.87 13.71 -8.92
N ILE A 32 7.80 14.11 -7.65
CA ILE A 32 7.71 15.54 -7.28
C ILE A 32 8.90 16.35 -7.86
N PRO A 33 10.17 15.93 -7.71
CA PRO A 33 11.30 16.61 -8.34
C PRO A 33 11.18 16.70 -9.87
N VAL A 34 10.64 15.66 -10.51
CA VAL A 34 10.43 15.64 -11.98
C VAL A 34 9.44 16.73 -12.38
N VAL A 35 8.30 16.84 -11.67
CA VAL A 35 7.31 17.90 -11.90
C VAL A 35 7.91 19.29 -11.69
N VAL A 36 8.69 19.47 -10.63
CA VAL A 36 9.34 20.76 -10.31
C VAL A 36 10.30 21.19 -11.43
N ALA A 37 11.01 20.23 -12.03
CA ALA A 37 11.98 20.45 -13.11
C ALA A 37 11.37 20.74 -14.48
N THR A 38 10.07 20.51 -14.70
CA THR A 38 9.39 20.85 -15.96
C THR A 38 9.20 22.35 -16.13
N ASP A 39 8.98 22.85 -17.34
CA ASP A 39 8.62 24.27 -17.59
C ASP A 39 7.10 24.54 -17.49
N LEU A 40 6.40 23.79 -16.64
CA LEU A 40 4.98 24.00 -16.38
C LEU A 40 4.73 25.35 -15.69
N SER A 41 3.54 25.93 -15.92
CA SER A 41 3.10 27.12 -15.21
C SER A 41 3.04 26.87 -13.70
N THR A 42 3.31 27.90 -12.90
CA THR A 42 3.35 27.81 -11.43
C THR A 42 2.07 27.21 -10.84
N GLY A 43 0.91 27.51 -11.43
CA GLY A 43 -0.38 26.94 -11.03
C GLY A 43 -0.45 25.43 -11.27
N ALA A 44 -0.02 24.96 -12.44
CA ALA A 44 -0.01 23.54 -12.77
C ALA A 44 1.00 22.74 -11.93
N LYS A 45 2.20 23.30 -11.69
CA LYS A 45 3.21 22.68 -10.80
C LYS A 45 2.68 22.52 -9.39
N SER A 46 2.05 23.57 -8.86
CA SER A 46 1.50 23.56 -7.51
C SER A 46 0.40 22.51 -7.36
N ALA A 47 -0.50 22.42 -8.34
CA ALA A 47 -1.57 21.42 -8.36
C ALA A 47 -1.03 19.98 -8.44
N LEU A 48 -0.09 19.71 -9.35
CA LEU A 48 0.51 18.39 -9.50
C LEU A 48 1.31 17.97 -8.27
N THR A 49 2.07 18.90 -7.69
CA THR A 49 2.84 18.64 -6.47
C THR A 49 1.92 18.36 -5.29
N ALA A 50 0.80 19.08 -5.17
CA ALA A 50 -0.20 18.82 -4.14
C ALA A 50 -0.86 17.44 -4.31
N LEU A 51 -1.20 17.06 -5.54
CA LEU A 51 -1.76 15.74 -5.86
C LEU A 51 -0.77 14.61 -5.53
N LEU A 52 0.47 14.72 -5.99
CA LEU A 52 1.53 13.75 -5.67
C LEU A 52 1.81 13.70 -4.17
N GLY A 53 1.81 14.86 -3.51
CA GLY A 53 1.98 15.01 -2.06
C GLY A 53 0.92 14.27 -1.24
N ALA A 54 -0.34 14.31 -1.68
CA ALA A 54 -1.47 13.62 -1.04
C ALA A 54 -1.51 12.10 -1.29
N THR A 55 -0.78 11.61 -2.31
CA THR A 55 -0.90 10.23 -2.79
C THR A 55 -0.58 9.17 -1.72
N PRO A 56 0.48 9.26 -0.89
CA PRO A 56 0.77 8.24 0.13
C PRO A 56 -0.30 8.10 1.20
N PHE A 57 -1.01 9.17 1.53
CA PHE A 57 -2.09 9.13 2.52
C PHE A 57 -3.35 8.51 1.91
N MET A 58 -3.70 8.93 0.70
CA MET A 58 -4.85 8.39 -0.03
C MET A 58 -4.68 6.90 -0.33
N THR A 59 -3.50 6.47 -0.78
CA THR A 59 -3.25 5.05 -1.07
C THR A 59 -3.31 4.18 0.17
N LYS A 60 -2.91 4.68 1.35
CA LYS A 60 -3.08 3.97 2.63
C LYS A 60 -4.55 3.78 2.99
N ILE A 61 -5.37 4.83 2.87
CA ILE A 61 -6.81 4.75 3.15
C ILE A 61 -7.47 3.73 2.22
N VAL A 62 -7.20 3.83 0.92
CA VAL A 62 -7.75 2.92 -0.09
C VAL A 62 -7.24 1.50 0.12
N ALA A 63 -5.96 1.31 0.44
CA ALA A 63 -5.38 0.01 0.73
C ALA A 63 -6.08 -0.64 1.93
N VAL A 64 -6.27 0.07 3.04
CA VAL A 64 -6.97 -0.45 4.23
C VAL A 64 -8.42 -0.80 3.90
N ALA A 65 -9.13 0.04 3.14
CA ALA A 65 -10.50 -0.22 2.72
C ALA A 65 -10.61 -1.48 1.84
N ILE A 66 -9.69 -1.68 0.89
CA ILE A 66 -9.64 -2.86 0.02
C ILE A 66 -9.23 -4.11 0.81
N MET A 67 -8.26 -3.98 1.69
CA MET A 67 -7.69 -5.06 2.48
C MET A 67 -8.69 -5.65 3.50
N GLY A 68 -9.50 -4.81 4.16
CA GLY A 68 -10.57 -5.23 5.06
C GLY A 68 -10.12 -6.15 6.21
N LYS A 69 -11.08 -6.89 6.79
CA LYS A 69 -10.87 -7.79 7.94
C LYS A 69 -9.77 -8.87 7.71
N PRO A 70 -9.67 -9.52 6.53
CA PRO A 70 -8.67 -10.56 6.30
C PRO A 70 -7.22 -10.08 6.38
N ALA A 71 -6.93 -8.86 5.93
CA ALA A 71 -5.58 -8.31 6.01
C ALA A 71 -5.18 -7.93 7.43
N TYR A 72 -6.14 -7.45 8.24
CA TYR A 72 -5.91 -7.20 9.66
C TYR A 72 -5.56 -8.50 10.41
N ASP A 73 -6.24 -9.60 10.07
CA ASP A 73 -5.96 -10.92 10.65
C ASP A 73 -4.58 -11.44 10.20
N LEU A 74 -4.18 -11.24 8.94
CA LEU A 74 -2.83 -11.57 8.46
C LEU A 74 -1.76 -10.71 9.12
N PHE A 75 -2.00 -9.41 9.26
CA PHE A 75 -1.09 -8.48 9.92
C PHE A 75 -0.87 -8.87 11.38
N LYS A 76 -1.96 -9.13 12.13
CA LYS A 76 -1.87 -9.65 13.50
C LYS A 76 -1.00 -10.90 13.56
N ARG A 77 -1.29 -11.91 12.75
CA ARG A 77 -0.54 -13.18 12.73
C ARG A 77 0.94 -12.96 12.44
N THR A 78 1.26 -12.07 11.49
CA THR A 78 2.64 -11.79 11.07
C THR A 78 3.40 -11.04 12.15
N VAL A 79 2.82 -9.98 12.71
CA VAL A 79 3.43 -9.18 13.78
C VAL A 79 3.60 -10.00 15.06
N LEU A 80 2.57 -10.74 15.49
CA LEU A 80 2.67 -11.64 16.65
C LEU A 80 3.76 -12.70 16.46
N LYS A 81 3.88 -13.27 15.25
CA LYS A 81 4.96 -14.21 14.94
C LYS A 81 6.33 -13.55 15.02
N SER A 82 6.52 -12.39 14.41
CA SER A 82 7.79 -11.65 14.44
C SER A 82 8.18 -11.21 15.86
N LEU A 83 7.22 -10.75 16.66
CA LEU A 83 7.45 -10.40 18.07
C LEU A 83 7.81 -11.62 18.92
N ARG A 84 7.16 -12.76 18.67
CA ARG A 84 7.47 -14.01 19.39
C ARG A 84 8.87 -14.54 19.05
N VAL A 85 9.28 -14.46 17.78
CA VAL A 85 10.65 -14.81 17.35
C VAL A 85 11.68 -13.90 18.03
N ARG A 86 11.35 -12.62 18.24
CA ARG A 86 12.24 -11.65 18.88
C ARG A 86 12.29 -11.76 20.42
N ALA A 87 11.29 -12.39 21.03
CA ALA A 87 11.26 -12.66 22.48
C ALA A 87 11.93 -14.00 22.85
N SER A 88 12.25 -14.86 21.87
CA SER A 88 12.94 -16.13 22.07
C SER A 88 14.40 -16.10 21.58
N SER A 89 14.95 -14.93 21.28
CA SER A 89 16.32 -14.69 20.84
C SER A 89 16.99 -13.66 21.73
#